data_AF-A0A8H9H121-F1
#
_entry.id   AF-A0A8H9H121-F1
#
_cell.length_a   1.000
_cell.length_b   1.000
_cell.length_c   1.000
_cell.angle_alpha   90.00
_cell.angle_beta   90.00
_cell.angle_gamma   90.00
#
_symmetry.space_group_name_H-M   'P 1'
#
loop_
_entity.id
_entity.type
_entity.pdbx_description
1 polymer ?
#
loop_
_entity_poly.entity_id
_entity_poly.type
_entity_poly.pdbx_seq_one_letter_code
_entity_poly.pdbx_strand_id
1 'polypeptide(L)'
;MILTLPPSAGPADYLAACTSLGSPPGGRLLLVGEDPAIRRALREHGFALGAAAADVIVGLPGCDRADIRRALTANPRSDVVHAAVREPFVGVVALHKSGTNLVAALMRALGYTVSGEGTGPSPYPGGLWEKNEADYLPTLGPGSAYLVHSLPMPTVGGPLQYPRPLFSLWCENDFPVIYHYRDPRAVILSLIRYLLKQNVSGGFTGLPFHTMYARVLRSLPTGERRLTHAIDNLDSYLTWSFRDNAWLLDHPDVLTTSYETLVGARGGGGDHERDLAVAQLMVTLGISGDPADMAQRAYDPLARTFSQGRAYGWVDEFSEEHLLRFRRRHSDILERYGYPERGR
;
A
#
# COMPACT_ATOMS: atom_id res chain seq x y z
N MET A 1 8.17 15.16 12.68
CA MET A 1 6.88 15.86 12.67
C MET A 1 6.64 16.46 11.29
N ILE A 2 5.45 16.23 10.71
CA ILE A 2 5.10 16.69 9.36
C ILE A 2 4.04 17.79 9.39
N LEU A 3 4.41 19.00 8.94
CA LEU A 3 3.55 20.18 8.97
C LEU A 3 3.16 20.57 7.55
N THR A 4 1.86 20.72 7.30
CA THR A 4 1.33 21.05 5.97
C THR A 4 0.63 22.38 5.99
N LEU A 5 0.90 23.15 4.94
CA LEU A 5 0.30 24.44 4.68
C LEU A 5 -0.55 24.36 3.41
N PRO A 6 -1.67 25.09 3.34
CA PRO A 6 -2.51 25.13 2.15
C PRO A 6 -1.74 25.70 0.94
N PRO A 7 -2.17 25.46 -0.30
CA PRO A 7 -1.55 26.06 -1.48
C PRO A 7 -1.64 27.60 -1.50
N SER A 8 -2.54 28.20 -0.71
CA SER A 8 -2.62 29.64 -0.48
C SER A 8 -1.65 30.17 0.58
N ALA A 9 -0.85 29.30 1.19
CA ALA A 9 0.02 29.67 2.30
C ALA A 9 1.12 30.63 1.85
N GLY A 10 1.20 31.75 2.54
CA GLY A 10 2.22 32.76 2.32
C GLY A 10 3.47 32.49 3.17
N PRO A 11 4.53 33.28 2.99
CA PRO A 11 5.77 33.13 3.76
C PRO A 11 5.60 33.14 5.29
N ALA A 12 4.60 33.86 5.81
CA ALA A 12 4.31 33.93 7.25
C ALA A 12 3.83 32.57 7.81
N ASP A 13 3.07 31.82 7.04
CA ASP A 13 2.56 30.50 7.44
C ASP A 13 3.72 29.48 7.54
N TYR A 14 4.68 29.56 6.61
CA TYR A 14 5.92 28.76 6.61
C TYR A 14 6.79 29.05 7.83
N LEU A 15 6.91 30.32 8.19
CA LEU A 15 7.66 30.76 9.37
C LEU A 15 7.03 30.26 10.67
N ALA A 16 5.70 30.38 10.78
CA ALA A 16 4.97 29.85 11.93
C ALA A 16 5.11 28.32 12.04
N ALA A 17 5.07 27.60 10.91
CA ALA A 17 5.31 26.16 10.87
C ALA A 17 6.72 25.78 11.33
N CYS A 18 7.76 26.44 10.79
CA CYS A 18 9.15 26.16 11.17
C CYS A 18 9.41 26.42 12.66
N THR A 19 8.79 27.46 13.22
CA THR A 19 8.94 27.84 14.63
C THR A 19 8.23 26.87 15.57
N SER A 20 7.05 26.38 15.20
CA SER A 20 6.27 25.43 16.03
C SER A 20 6.88 24.02 16.09
N LEU A 21 7.75 23.68 15.13
CA LEU A 21 8.53 22.43 15.12
C LEU A 21 9.69 22.41 16.11
N GLY A 22 9.91 23.50 16.86
CA GLY A 22 11.00 23.56 17.82
C GLY A 22 12.39 23.64 17.17
N SER A 23 12.48 23.89 15.86
CA SER A 23 13.73 24.31 15.24
C SER A 23 14.05 25.73 15.70
N PRO A 24 15.08 25.94 16.54
CA PRO A 24 15.45 27.28 16.95
C PRO A 24 15.93 28.08 15.73
N PRO A 25 15.86 29.43 15.78
CA PRO A 25 16.58 30.27 14.84
C PRO A 25 18.04 29.80 14.74
N GLY A 26 18.47 29.37 13.54
CA GLY A 26 19.76 28.72 13.29
C GLY A 26 19.72 27.23 12.88
N GLY A 27 18.55 26.58 12.93
CA GLY A 27 18.35 25.23 12.38
C GLY A 27 18.57 25.16 10.86
N ARG A 28 18.99 23.99 10.36
CA ARG A 28 19.21 23.75 8.93
C ARG A 28 17.92 23.27 8.28
N LEU A 29 17.43 24.02 7.31
CA LEU A 29 16.27 23.66 6.49
C LEU A 29 16.72 23.23 5.09
N LEU A 30 16.20 22.11 4.60
CA LEU A 30 16.23 21.78 3.18
C LEU A 30 14.88 22.14 2.56
N LEU A 31 14.84 23.27 1.85
CA LEU A 31 13.68 23.63 1.03
C LEU A 31 13.73 22.84 -0.28
N VAL A 32 12.70 22.05 -0.53
CA VAL A 32 12.44 21.45 -1.83
C VAL A 32 11.43 22.37 -2.52
N GLY A 33 11.82 22.93 -3.67
CA GLY A 33 11.06 23.92 -4.45
C GLY A 33 11.73 25.28 -4.64
N GLU A 34 11.19 26.06 -5.58
CA GLU A 34 11.70 27.38 -5.99
C GLU A 34 10.70 28.52 -5.75
N ASP A 35 10.21 28.71 -4.52
CA ASP A 35 9.55 29.97 -4.15
C ASP A 35 10.57 30.96 -3.55
N PRO A 36 10.94 32.04 -4.26
CA PRO A 36 11.92 33.02 -3.78
C PRO A 36 11.43 33.82 -2.58
N ALA A 37 10.12 34.04 -2.43
CA ALA A 37 9.54 34.78 -1.32
C ALA A 37 9.64 33.97 -0.02
N ILE A 38 9.38 32.67 -0.09
CA ILE A 38 9.52 31.77 1.06
C ILE A 38 10.98 31.61 1.45
N ARG A 39 11.89 31.42 0.48
CA ARG A 39 13.35 31.37 0.73
C ARG A 39 13.87 32.65 1.39
N ARG A 40 13.39 33.81 0.94
CA ARG A 40 13.77 35.11 1.51
C ARG A 40 13.29 35.22 2.95
N ALA A 41 12.02 34.93 3.21
CA ALA A 41 11.43 35.05 4.54
C ALA A 41 12.12 34.14 5.56
N LEU A 42 12.45 32.90 5.18
CA LEU A 42 13.18 31.98 6.06
C LEU A 42 14.61 32.47 6.37
N ARG A 43 15.31 33.05 5.38
CA ARG A 43 16.64 33.66 5.63
C ARG A 43 16.55 34.88 6.54
N GLU A 44 15.56 35.73 6.35
CA GLU A 44 15.33 36.94 7.17
C GLU A 44 15.08 36.61 8.65
N HIS A 45 14.59 35.40 8.94
CA HIS A 45 14.35 34.90 10.29
C HIS A 45 15.45 33.94 10.79
N GLY A 46 16.61 33.91 10.12
CA GLY A 46 17.80 33.24 10.62
C GLY A 46 17.90 31.74 10.33
N PHE A 47 17.10 31.19 9.41
CA PHE A 47 17.25 29.79 9.00
C PHE A 47 18.39 29.61 7.99
N ALA A 48 19.20 28.56 8.19
CA ALA A 48 20.25 28.17 7.24
C ALA A 48 19.66 27.23 6.18
N LEU A 49 19.73 27.62 4.90
CA LEU A 49 19.22 26.81 3.78
C LEU A 49 20.34 25.96 3.17
N GLY A 50 20.19 24.64 3.12
CA GLY A 50 21.19 23.76 2.50
C GLY A 50 20.83 22.28 2.53
N ALA A 51 21.44 21.49 1.63
CA ALA A 51 21.12 20.07 1.44
C ALA A 51 21.89 19.10 2.36
N ALA A 52 22.99 19.54 2.99
CA ALA A 52 23.82 18.70 3.84
C ALA A 52 23.41 18.81 5.31
N ALA A 53 22.83 17.73 5.85
CA ALA A 53 22.39 17.61 7.25
C ALA A 53 21.34 18.67 7.64
N ALA A 54 20.20 18.65 6.94
CA ALA A 54 19.04 19.44 7.35
C ALA A 54 18.36 18.80 8.57
N ASP A 55 17.95 19.64 9.51
CA ASP A 55 17.12 19.22 10.65
C ASP A 55 15.67 19.04 10.19
N VAL A 56 15.25 19.85 9.21
CA VAL A 56 13.87 19.87 8.68
C VAL A 56 13.88 19.99 7.14
N ILE A 57 13.08 19.18 6.44
CA ILE A 57 12.83 19.28 5.00
C ILE A 57 11.51 20.03 4.77
N VAL A 58 11.46 21.02 3.89
CA VAL A 58 10.25 21.83 3.60
C VAL A 58 9.88 21.70 2.12
N GLY A 59 8.80 20.99 1.79
CA GLY A 59 8.26 20.91 0.43
C GLY A 59 7.29 22.06 0.12
N LEU A 60 7.53 22.79 -0.98
CA LEU A 60 6.69 23.90 -1.45
C LEU A 60 5.58 23.41 -2.41
N PRO A 61 4.50 24.18 -2.64
CA PRO A 61 3.45 23.82 -3.59
C PRO A 61 4.04 23.75 -5.00
N GLY A 62 3.71 22.71 -5.76
CA GLY A 62 4.24 22.49 -7.11
C GLY A 62 5.63 21.86 -7.17
N CYS A 63 6.20 21.42 -6.04
CA CYS A 63 7.40 20.60 -6.06
C CYS A 63 7.13 19.22 -6.65
N ASP A 64 8.06 18.74 -7.47
CA ASP A 64 8.05 17.37 -7.95
C ASP A 64 8.20 16.41 -6.75
N ARG A 65 7.31 15.41 -6.67
CA ARG A 65 7.37 14.36 -5.65
C ARG A 65 8.72 13.62 -5.67
N ALA A 66 9.34 13.49 -6.85
CA ALA A 66 10.66 12.87 -6.98
C ALA A 66 11.74 13.65 -6.21
N ASP A 67 11.65 14.98 -6.16
CA ASP A 67 12.61 15.81 -5.43
C ASP A 67 12.50 15.63 -3.92
N ILE A 68 11.27 15.58 -3.41
CA ILE A 68 11.01 15.37 -1.99
C ILE A 68 11.46 13.97 -1.58
N ARG A 69 11.16 12.96 -2.40
CA ARG A 69 11.63 11.59 -2.16
C ARG A 69 13.15 11.50 -2.17
N ARG A 70 13.83 12.13 -3.14
CA ARG A 70 15.30 12.20 -3.19
C ARG A 70 15.87 12.84 -1.92
N ALA A 71 15.27 13.94 -1.46
CA ALA A 71 15.67 14.64 -0.24
C ALA A 71 15.55 13.75 1.00
N LEU A 72 14.45 13.00 1.14
CA LEU A 72 14.22 12.06 2.25
C LEU A 72 15.22 10.91 2.25
N THR A 73 15.49 10.32 1.07
CA THR A 73 16.49 9.26 0.94
C THR A 73 17.89 9.74 1.31
N ALA A 74 18.22 10.98 0.97
CA ALA A 74 19.51 11.59 1.31
C ALA A 74 19.65 11.94 2.80
N ASN A 75 18.54 12.22 3.51
CA ASN A 75 18.54 12.65 4.90
C ASN A 75 17.41 11.98 5.71
N PRO A 76 17.54 10.70 6.09
CA PRO A 76 16.47 9.92 6.72
C PRO A 76 16.15 10.30 8.17
N ARG A 77 16.93 11.18 8.80
CA ARG A 77 16.78 11.61 10.21
C ARG A 77 16.06 12.95 10.38
N SER A 78 15.70 13.62 9.29
CA SER A 78 15.13 14.97 9.34
C SER A 78 13.62 14.91 9.61
N ASP A 79 13.11 15.92 10.32
CA ASP A 79 11.67 16.20 10.37
C ASP A 79 11.22 16.81 9.02
N VAL A 80 9.94 16.68 8.62
CA VAL A 80 9.53 16.99 7.23
C VAL A 80 8.30 17.88 7.21
N VAL A 81 8.45 19.18 7.02
CA VAL A 81 7.33 20.07 6.65
C VAL A 81 6.99 19.85 5.19
N HIS A 82 5.74 19.55 4.87
CA HIS A 82 5.30 19.45 3.49
C HIS A 82 4.01 20.21 3.32
N ALA A 83 4.04 21.34 2.61
CA ALA A 83 2.84 22.02 2.16
C ALA A 83 2.18 21.23 1.02
N ALA A 84 1.51 20.16 1.39
CA ALA A 84 0.85 19.29 0.46
C ALA A 84 -0.57 19.76 0.16
N VAL A 85 -0.90 19.76 -1.13
CA VAL A 85 -2.27 19.56 -1.56
C VAL A 85 -2.53 18.06 -1.47
N ARG A 86 -3.53 17.67 -0.67
CA ARG A 86 -3.94 16.28 -0.58
C ARG A 86 -4.30 15.76 -1.97
N GLU A 87 -3.80 14.57 -2.30
CA GLU A 87 -4.07 13.95 -3.58
C GLU A 87 -5.56 13.63 -3.72
N PRO A 88 -6.23 14.12 -4.78
CA PRO A 88 -7.66 13.94 -4.94
C PRO A 88 -8.01 12.47 -5.20
N PHE A 89 -7.09 11.70 -5.78
CA PHE A 89 -7.30 10.30 -6.15
C PHE A 89 -6.07 9.46 -5.84
N VAL A 90 -6.30 8.21 -5.44
CA VAL A 90 -5.23 7.24 -5.20
C VAL A 90 -5.64 5.88 -5.73
N GLY A 91 -4.78 5.26 -6.53
CA GLY A 91 -4.91 3.85 -6.91
C GLY A 91 -4.24 2.97 -5.85
N VAL A 92 -4.92 1.91 -5.42
CA VAL A 92 -4.37 0.95 -4.46
C VAL A 92 -4.46 -0.45 -5.06
N VAL A 93 -3.31 -0.99 -5.47
CA VAL A 93 -3.19 -2.36 -5.95
C VAL A 93 -2.81 -3.24 -4.76
N ALA A 94 -3.80 -3.87 -4.12
CA ALA A 94 -3.60 -4.71 -2.95
C ALA A 94 -3.89 -6.17 -3.27
N LEU A 95 -2.83 -6.97 -3.44
CA LEU A 95 -2.95 -8.35 -3.92
C LEU A 95 -3.98 -9.16 -3.12
N HIS A 96 -4.72 -10.05 -3.77
CA HIS A 96 -5.76 -10.81 -3.07
C HIS A 96 -5.16 -11.58 -1.88
N LYS A 97 -5.81 -11.46 -0.71
CA LYS A 97 -5.35 -11.98 0.60
C LYS A 97 -4.06 -11.40 1.15
N SER A 98 -3.50 -10.34 0.58
CA SER A 98 -2.30 -9.67 1.12
C SER A 98 -2.58 -8.84 2.36
N GLY A 99 -3.78 -8.28 2.49
CA GLY A 99 -4.03 -7.29 3.54
C GLY A 99 -4.98 -6.19 3.10
N THR A 100 -5.84 -6.45 2.12
CA THR A 100 -6.77 -5.47 1.53
C THR A 100 -7.54 -4.68 2.59
N ASN A 101 -8.02 -5.33 3.66
CA ASN A 101 -8.71 -4.63 4.74
C ASN A 101 -7.80 -3.74 5.58
N LEU A 102 -6.55 -4.13 5.80
CA LEU A 102 -5.56 -3.33 6.53
C LEU A 102 -5.25 -2.06 5.74
N VAL A 103 -4.89 -2.18 4.46
CA VAL A 103 -4.61 -1.01 3.63
C VAL A 103 -5.87 -0.16 3.40
N ALA A 104 -7.05 -0.75 3.24
CA ALA A 104 -8.31 0.00 3.18
C ALA A 104 -8.60 0.76 4.49
N ALA A 105 -8.36 0.16 5.66
CA ALA A 105 -8.50 0.84 6.93
C ALA A 105 -7.49 1.99 7.08
N LEU A 106 -6.25 1.79 6.62
CA LEU A 106 -5.25 2.86 6.57
C LEU A 106 -5.68 4.01 5.67
N MET A 107 -6.16 3.72 4.45
CA MET A 107 -6.66 4.76 3.55
C MET A 107 -7.83 5.54 4.17
N ARG A 108 -8.74 4.88 4.89
CA ARG A 108 -9.81 5.56 5.64
C ARG A 108 -9.26 6.42 6.79
N ALA A 109 -8.26 5.93 7.53
CA ALA A 109 -7.60 6.70 8.59
C ALA A 109 -6.91 7.95 8.04
N LEU A 110 -6.36 7.85 6.83
CA LEU A 110 -5.82 8.95 6.02
C LEU A 110 -6.91 9.85 5.40
N GLY A 111 -8.18 9.61 5.72
CA GLY A 111 -9.31 10.43 5.32
C GLY A 111 -9.88 10.13 3.93
N TYR A 112 -9.48 9.03 3.28
CA TYR A 112 -10.01 8.64 1.97
C TYR A 112 -11.33 7.88 2.08
N THR A 113 -12.24 8.18 1.15
CA THR A 113 -13.37 7.32 0.85
C THR A 113 -12.85 6.13 0.05
N VAL A 114 -12.95 4.94 0.61
CA VAL A 114 -12.40 3.72 0.00
C VAL A 114 -13.49 2.98 -0.77
N SER A 115 -13.23 2.72 -2.05
CA SER A 115 -14.07 1.92 -2.93
C SER A 115 -13.24 0.83 -3.64
N GLY A 116 -13.90 -0.11 -4.32
CA GLY A 116 -13.24 -1.19 -5.07
C GLY A 116 -13.24 -2.54 -4.36
N GLU A 117 -12.32 -3.41 -4.74
CA GLU A 117 -12.33 -4.82 -4.39
C GLU A 117 -12.04 -5.09 -2.91
N GLY A 118 -12.88 -5.91 -2.27
CA GLY A 118 -12.66 -6.41 -0.91
C GLY A 118 -12.95 -5.42 0.22
N THR A 119 -13.61 -4.28 -0.05
CA THR A 119 -13.76 -3.17 0.92
C THR A 119 -15.12 -3.12 1.67
N GLY A 120 -16.03 -4.07 1.43
CA GLY A 120 -17.35 -4.15 2.08
C GLY A 120 -18.42 -4.69 1.13
N PRO A 121 -19.74 -4.58 1.46
CA PRO A 121 -20.77 -4.67 0.43
C PRO A 121 -20.49 -3.54 -0.54
N SER A 122 -19.85 -3.87 -1.66
CA SER A 122 -19.60 -2.91 -2.72
C SER A 122 -20.93 -2.21 -2.99
N PRO A 123 -21.01 -0.86 -2.93
CA PRO A 123 -22.24 -0.16 -3.32
C PRO A 123 -22.60 -0.43 -4.78
N TYR A 124 -21.67 -1.03 -5.52
CA TYR A 124 -21.85 -1.48 -6.87
C TYR A 124 -22.33 -2.94 -6.88
N PRO A 125 -23.41 -3.23 -7.61
CA PRO A 125 -23.97 -4.58 -7.71
C PRO A 125 -22.90 -5.59 -8.15
N GLY A 126 -23.01 -6.84 -7.70
CA GLY A 126 -22.04 -7.94 -7.89
C GLY A 126 -21.69 -8.32 -9.35
N GLY A 127 -22.01 -7.48 -10.32
CA GLY A 127 -21.58 -7.54 -11.73
C GLY A 127 -20.59 -6.44 -12.11
N LEU A 128 -19.81 -5.87 -11.18
CA LEU A 128 -18.73 -4.92 -11.51
C LEU A 128 -17.71 -5.51 -12.51
N TRP A 129 -17.50 -6.83 -12.50
CA TRP A 129 -16.67 -7.54 -13.49
C TRP A 129 -17.23 -7.45 -14.92
N GLU A 130 -18.53 -7.16 -15.05
CA GLU A 130 -19.26 -7.10 -16.33
C GLU A 130 -19.52 -5.66 -16.80
N LYS A 131 -19.35 -4.66 -15.93
CA LYS A 131 -19.52 -3.24 -16.29
C LYS A 131 -18.18 -2.60 -16.63
N ASN A 132 -18.21 -1.66 -17.56
CA ASN A 132 -17.01 -0.95 -18.00
C ASN A 132 -16.52 -0.06 -16.84
N GLU A 133 -15.31 -0.29 -16.34
CA GLU A 133 -14.70 0.50 -15.25
C GLU A 133 -14.69 2.02 -15.53
N ALA A 134 -14.73 2.41 -16.81
CA ALA A 134 -14.87 3.78 -17.29
C ALA A 134 -16.17 4.47 -16.82
N ASP A 135 -17.22 3.72 -16.48
CA ASP A 135 -18.50 4.25 -16.01
C ASP A 135 -18.44 4.70 -14.54
N TYR A 136 -17.39 4.34 -13.80
CA TYR A 136 -17.33 4.50 -12.35
C TYR A 136 -16.26 5.45 -11.86
N LEU A 137 -15.15 5.57 -12.57
CA LEU A 137 -14.08 6.50 -12.18
C LEU A 137 -14.52 7.98 -12.18
N PRO A 138 -15.39 8.45 -13.10
CA PRO A 138 -16.01 9.78 -13.00
C PRO A 138 -16.90 9.97 -11.77
N THR A 139 -17.32 8.88 -11.11
CA THR A 139 -18.12 8.91 -9.87
C THR A 139 -17.26 8.97 -8.62
N LEU A 140 -15.95 8.73 -8.72
CA LEU A 140 -15.04 8.93 -7.60
C LEU A 140 -14.89 10.45 -7.42
N GLY A 141 -15.37 10.96 -6.29
CA GLY A 141 -15.15 12.34 -5.89
C GLY A 141 -13.73 12.56 -5.35
N PRO A 142 -13.25 13.81 -5.27
CA PRO A 142 -11.99 14.13 -4.60
C PRO A 142 -11.90 13.51 -3.21
N GLY A 143 -10.72 13.01 -2.85
CA GLY A 143 -10.49 12.26 -1.61
C GLY A 143 -10.93 10.80 -1.68
N SER A 144 -10.91 10.18 -2.87
CA SER A 144 -11.23 8.76 -3.04
C SER A 144 -9.99 7.88 -3.25
N ALA A 145 -10.00 6.68 -2.67
CA ALA A 145 -8.99 5.64 -2.88
C ALA A 145 -9.65 4.40 -3.51
N TYR A 146 -9.14 3.98 -4.67
CA TYR A 146 -9.70 2.88 -5.43
C TYR A 146 -8.84 1.62 -5.29
N LEU A 147 -9.41 0.56 -4.70
CA LEU A 147 -8.72 -0.72 -4.51
C LEU A 147 -9.00 -1.71 -5.63
N VAL A 148 -7.93 -2.32 -6.14
CA VAL A 148 -7.95 -3.51 -7.01
C VAL A 148 -7.00 -4.58 -6.50
N HIS A 149 -7.26 -5.85 -6.80
CA HIS A 149 -6.37 -6.96 -6.44
C HIS A 149 -5.26 -7.25 -7.44
N SER A 150 -5.33 -6.68 -8.64
CA SER A 150 -4.31 -6.82 -9.67
C SER A 150 -4.32 -5.61 -10.61
N LEU A 151 -3.13 -5.21 -11.08
CA LEU A 151 -2.94 -4.29 -12.18
C LEU A 151 -1.84 -4.83 -13.10
N PRO A 152 -2.13 -5.89 -13.89
CA PRO A 152 -1.09 -6.48 -14.71
C PRO A 152 -0.71 -5.60 -15.91
N MET A 153 0.50 -5.76 -16.44
CA MET A 153 0.88 -5.07 -17.68
C MET A 153 -0.01 -5.53 -18.84
N PRO A 154 -0.44 -4.62 -19.74
CA PRO A 154 -1.07 -5.01 -20.98
C PRO A 154 -0.06 -5.79 -21.85
N THR A 155 -0.37 -7.04 -22.20
CA THR A 155 0.45 -7.79 -23.16
C THR A 155 0.10 -7.33 -24.57
N VAL A 156 1.10 -6.91 -25.35
CA VAL A 156 0.93 -6.56 -26.77
C VAL A 156 0.34 -7.78 -27.52
N GLY A 157 -0.89 -7.64 -28.03
CA GLY A 157 -1.57 -8.67 -28.83
C GLY A 157 -2.41 -9.71 -28.08
N GLY A 158 -2.52 -9.62 -26.75
CA GLY A 158 -3.50 -10.41 -26.01
C GLY A 158 -4.92 -9.87 -26.24
N PRO A 159 -5.97 -10.71 -26.29
CA PRO A 159 -7.33 -10.20 -26.27
C PRO A 159 -7.48 -9.33 -25.01
N LEU A 160 -7.94 -8.09 -25.19
CA LEU A 160 -8.38 -7.15 -24.16
C LEU A 160 -9.50 -7.79 -23.32
N GLN A 161 -9.21 -8.81 -22.54
CA GLN A 161 -10.22 -9.54 -21.78
C GLN A 161 -10.66 -8.79 -20.52
N TYR A 162 -10.01 -7.67 -20.20
CA TYR A 162 -10.49 -6.76 -19.19
C TYR A 162 -10.25 -5.32 -19.66
N PRO A 163 -11.27 -4.46 -19.73
CA PRO A 163 -10.99 -3.03 -19.73
C PRO A 163 -10.22 -2.76 -18.43
N ARG A 164 -8.99 -2.22 -18.55
CA ARG A 164 -8.19 -1.78 -17.39
C ARG A 164 -8.10 -0.25 -17.29
N PRO A 165 -9.22 0.48 -17.16
CA PRO A 165 -9.24 1.90 -16.90
C PRO A 165 -8.30 2.35 -15.80
N LEU A 166 -8.04 1.58 -14.74
CA LEU A 166 -7.08 2.05 -13.74
C LEU A 166 -5.69 2.31 -14.33
N PHE A 167 -5.19 1.46 -15.24
CA PHE A 167 -3.90 1.67 -15.89
C PHE A 167 -3.95 2.87 -16.84
N SER A 168 -4.95 2.93 -17.74
CA SER A 168 -5.11 4.06 -18.67
C SER A 168 -5.30 5.38 -17.95
N LEU A 169 -6.14 5.41 -16.91
CA LEU A 169 -6.39 6.60 -16.12
C LEU A 169 -5.19 7.01 -15.31
N TRP A 170 -4.42 6.05 -14.79
CA TRP A 170 -3.17 6.37 -14.15
C TRP A 170 -2.23 7.04 -15.16
N CYS A 171 -2.08 6.50 -16.37
CA CYS A 171 -1.31 7.14 -17.43
C CYS A 171 -1.85 8.52 -17.85
N GLU A 172 -3.16 8.74 -17.81
CA GLU A 172 -3.81 9.99 -18.23
C GLU A 172 -3.82 11.07 -17.14
N ASN A 173 -3.85 10.69 -15.86
CA ASN A 173 -4.10 11.61 -14.73
C ASN A 173 -2.95 11.65 -13.71
N ASP A 174 -1.95 10.77 -13.83
CA ASP A 174 -0.72 10.76 -13.02
C ASP A 174 -0.95 10.79 -11.50
N PHE A 175 -2.02 10.13 -11.03
CA PHE A 175 -2.30 10.02 -9.60
C PHE A 175 -1.39 8.96 -8.93
N PRO A 176 -1.11 9.08 -7.61
CA PRO A 176 -0.28 8.10 -6.92
C PRO A 176 -0.87 6.70 -6.92
N VAL A 177 -0.01 5.69 -7.12
CA VAL A 177 -0.36 4.27 -6.97
C VAL A 177 0.38 3.66 -5.79
N ILE A 178 -0.36 2.98 -4.92
CA ILE A 178 0.17 2.19 -3.82
C ILE A 178 0.10 0.72 -4.19
N TYR A 179 1.24 0.02 -4.16
CA TYR A 179 1.30 -1.42 -4.35
C TYR A 179 1.50 -2.14 -3.03
N HIS A 180 0.46 -2.86 -2.61
CA HIS A 180 0.43 -3.61 -1.35
C HIS A 180 0.48 -5.12 -1.59
N TYR A 181 1.48 -5.78 -1.01
CA TYR A 181 1.70 -7.22 -1.13
C TYR A 181 1.99 -7.87 0.22
N ARG A 182 2.14 -9.19 0.23
CA ARG A 182 2.41 -10.00 1.42
C ARG A 182 3.22 -11.23 1.03
N ASP A 183 3.89 -11.86 1.99
CA ASP A 183 4.55 -13.15 1.78
C ASP A 183 3.61 -14.13 1.04
N PRO A 184 4.00 -14.66 -0.13
CA PRO A 184 3.14 -15.51 -0.95
C PRO A 184 2.75 -16.81 -0.23
N ARG A 185 3.57 -17.31 0.73
CA ARG A 185 3.24 -18.46 1.57
C ARG A 185 2.07 -18.14 2.51
N ALA A 186 2.11 -16.96 3.11
CA ALA A 186 1.02 -16.46 3.96
C ALA A 186 -0.27 -16.22 3.17
N VAL A 187 -0.14 -15.74 1.92
CA VAL A 187 -1.25 -15.54 1.00
C VAL A 187 -1.95 -16.87 0.67
N ILE A 188 -1.20 -17.93 0.33
CA ILE A 188 -1.80 -19.26 0.08
C ILE A 188 -2.54 -19.76 1.31
N LEU A 189 -1.91 -19.72 2.49
CA LEU A 189 -2.55 -20.17 3.72
C LEU A 189 -3.83 -19.38 4.04
N SER A 190 -3.78 -18.06 3.84
CA SER A 190 -4.93 -17.16 3.99
C SER A 190 -6.05 -17.48 3.00
N LEU A 191 -5.71 -17.83 1.75
CA LEU A 191 -6.67 -18.25 0.73
C LEU A 191 -7.33 -19.57 1.10
N ILE A 192 -6.57 -20.59 1.52
CA ILE A 192 -7.11 -21.89 1.96
C ILE A 192 -8.13 -21.68 3.08
N ARG A 193 -7.74 -20.92 4.13
CA ARG A 193 -8.62 -20.63 5.28
C ARG A 193 -9.87 -19.86 4.85
N TYR A 194 -9.75 -18.94 3.90
CA TYR A 194 -10.88 -18.20 3.34
C TYR A 194 -11.86 -19.12 2.59
N LEU A 195 -11.36 -19.96 1.69
CA LEU A 195 -12.16 -20.88 0.88
C LEU A 195 -12.91 -21.89 1.76
N LEU A 196 -12.26 -22.39 2.81
CA LEU A 196 -12.91 -23.31 3.75
C LEU A 196 -14.05 -22.63 4.53
N LYS A 197 -13.92 -21.34 4.87
CA LYS A 197 -14.93 -20.57 5.63
C LYS A 197 -16.18 -20.18 4.82
N GLN A 198 -16.18 -20.24 3.49
CA GLN A 198 -17.27 -19.70 2.64
C GLN A 198 -18.68 -20.27 2.92
N ASN A 199 -18.81 -21.45 3.54
CA ASN A 199 -20.11 -22.08 3.80
C ASN A 199 -20.66 -21.87 5.22
N VAL A 200 -19.91 -21.24 6.13
CA VAL A 200 -20.31 -21.15 7.55
C VAL A 200 -21.14 -19.88 7.84
N SER A 201 -21.17 -18.89 6.96
CA SER A 201 -21.70 -17.56 7.31
C SER A 201 -22.40 -16.79 6.17
N GLY A 202 -23.04 -17.49 5.23
CA GLY A 202 -23.86 -16.84 4.20
C GLY A 202 -23.10 -16.33 2.99
N GLY A 203 -22.19 -17.15 2.43
CA GLY A 203 -21.63 -16.97 1.08
C GLY A 203 -20.69 -15.76 0.94
N PHE A 204 -19.41 -15.96 1.21
CA PHE A 204 -18.41 -15.07 0.61
C PHE A 204 -18.37 -15.34 -0.91
N THR A 205 -18.24 -14.28 -1.71
CA THR A 205 -18.06 -14.24 -3.20
C THR A 205 -18.41 -15.54 -3.95
N GLY A 206 -19.57 -15.57 -4.60
CA GLY A 206 -20.06 -16.70 -5.41
C GLY A 206 -19.30 -16.97 -6.71
N LEU A 207 -18.00 -16.64 -6.77
CA LEU A 207 -17.18 -16.89 -7.96
C LEU A 207 -17.04 -18.40 -8.19
N PRO A 208 -17.19 -18.89 -9.44
CA PRO A 208 -17.05 -20.32 -9.75
C PRO A 208 -15.73 -20.91 -9.28
N PHE A 209 -14.63 -20.17 -9.44
CA PHE A 209 -13.31 -20.54 -8.95
C PHE A 209 -13.31 -20.82 -7.44
N HIS A 210 -13.83 -19.91 -6.62
CA HIS A 210 -13.89 -20.10 -5.17
C HIS A 210 -14.76 -21.30 -4.79
N THR A 211 -15.91 -21.45 -5.43
CA THR A 211 -16.84 -22.55 -5.14
C THR A 211 -16.23 -23.91 -5.47
N MET A 212 -15.55 -24.04 -6.62
CA MET A 212 -14.92 -25.29 -7.03
C MET A 212 -13.72 -25.63 -6.15
N TYR A 213 -12.80 -24.68 -5.93
CA TYR A 213 -11.62 -24.93 -5.10
C TYR A 213 -11.98 -25.19 -3.64
N ALA A 214 -13.01 -24.53 -3.10
CA ALA A 214 -13.49 -24.83 -1.75
C ALA A 214 -14.00 -26.28 -1.63
N ARG A 215 -14.65 -26.83 -2.66
CA ARG A 215 -15.07 -28.25 -2.67
C ARG A 215 -13.87 -29.19 -2.68
N VAL A 216 -12.86 -28.92 -3.51
CA VAL A 216 -11.63 -29.71 -3.55
C VAL A 216 -10.89 -29.67 -2.22
N LEU A 217 -10.70 -28.48 -1.63
CA LEU A 217 -10.01 -28.36 -0.35
C LEU A 217 -10.75 -29.08 0.79
N ARG A 218 -12.09 -29.10 0.77
CA ARG A 218 -12.90 -29.82 1.77
C ARG A 218 -12.83 -31.34 1.63
N SER A 219 -12.64 -31.87 0.42
CA SER A 219 -12.51 -33.32 0.21
C SER A 219 -11.15 -33.86 0.70
N LEU A 220 -10.17 -32.98 0.94
CA LEU A 220 -8.86 -33.35 1.48
C LEU A 220 -8.93 -33.47 3.02
N PRO A 221 -8.44 -34.58 3.60
CA PRO A 221 -8.71 -34.94 5.00
C PRO A 221 -7.90 -34.14 6.02
N THR A 222 -6.72 -33.61 5.65
CA THR A 222 -5.80 -32.93 6.57
C THR A 222 -5.40 -31.55 6.07
N GLY A 223 -4.97 -30.67 6.98
CA GLY A 223 -4.40 -29.36 6.63
C GLY A 223 -3.17 -29.49 5.73
N GLU A 224 -2.31 -30.46 6.01
CA GLU A 224 -1.12 -30.77 5.22
C GLU A 224 -1.47 -31.12 3.76
N ARG A 225 -2.43 -32.01 3.53
CA ARG A 225 -2.86 -32.37 2.17
C ARG A 225 -3.48 -31.19 1.43
N ARG A 226 -4.19 -30.30 2.14
CA ARG A 226 -4.76 -29.08 1.56
C ARG A 226 -3.67 -28.10 1.14
N LEU A 227 -2.65 -27.92 1.98
CA LEU A 227 -1.54 -27.02 1.71
C LEU A 227 -0.68 -27.55 0.56
N THR A 228 -0.34 -28.83 0.57
CA THR A 228 0.33 -29.49 -0.57
C THR A 228 -0.46 -29.30 -1.87
N HIS A 229 -1.78 -29.58 -1.85
CA HIS A 229 -2.62 -29.40 -3.03
C HIS A 229 -2.63 -27.94 -3.51
N ALA A 230 -2.74 -26.98 -2.60
CA ALA A 230 -2.74 -25.56 -2.93
C ALA A 230 -1.42 -25.12 -3.58
N ILE A 231 -0.28 -25.54 -3.05
CA ILE A 231 1.05 -25.26 -3.62
C ILE A 231 1.17 -25.84 -5.04
N ASP A 232 0.68 -27.07 -5.23
CA ASP A 232 0.83 -27.76 -6.51
C ASP A 232 -0.16 -27.27 -7.60
N ASN A 233 -1.34 -26.77 -7.22
CA ASN A 233 -2.46 -26.55 -8.15
C ASN A 233 -2.97 -25.10 -8.23
N LEU A 234 -2.53 -24.19 -7.36
CA LEU A 234 -2.93 -22.77 -7.41
C LEU A 234 -1.88 -21.89 -8.11
N ASP A 235 -1.12 -22.44 -9.05
CA ASP A 235 -0.11 -21.66 -9.79
C ASP A 235 -0.73 -20.48 -10.55
N SER A 236 -1.89 -20.67 -11.20
CA SER A 236 -2.58 -19.58 -11.89
C SER A 236 -2.96 -18.42 -10.95
N TYR A 237 -3.31 -18.74 -9.69
CA TYR A 237 -3.62 -17.72 -8.69
C TYR A 237 -2.37 -16.92 -8.30
N LEU A 238 -1.22 -17.59 -8.12
CA LEU A 238 0.05 -16.93 -7.79
C LEU A 238 0.62 -16.15 -8.98
N THR A 239 0.46 -16.67 -10.20
CA THR A 239 0.82 -15.97 -11.43
C THR A 239 0.02 -14.67 -11.54
N TRP A 240 -1.30 -14.75 -11.46
CA TRP A 240 -2.18 -13.57 -11.49
C TRP A 240 -1.93 -12.58 -10.35
N SER A 241 -1.69 -13.07 -9.13
CA SER A 241 -1.49 -12.20 -7.96
C SER A 241 -0.08 -11.59 -7.93
N PHE A 242 0.97 -12.36 -8.23
CA PHE A 242 2.35 -11.91 -8.06
C PHE A 242 3.03 -11.65 -9.40
N ARG A 243 3.19 -12.66 -10.24
CA ARG A 243 4.01 -12.55 -11.46
C ARG A 243 3.51 -11.45 -12.39
N ASP A 244 2.22 -11.40 -12.64
CA ASP A 244 1.67 -10.43 -13.59
C ASP A 244 1.69 -8.98 -13.04
N ASN A 245 1.84 -8.81 -11.73
CA ASN A 245 1.93 -7.51 -11.05
C ASN A 245 3.36 -7.13 -10.65
N ALA A 246 4.35 -8.01 -10.87
CA ALA A 246 5.71 -7.84 -10.37
C ALA A 246 6.42 -6.61 -10.96
N TRP A 247 5.95 -6.09 -12.09
CA TRP A 247 6.44 -4.85 -12.69
C TRP A 247 6.23 -3.62 -11.79
N LEU A 248 5.20 -3.62 -10.94
CA LEU A 248 4.91 -2.54 -10.00
C LEU A 248 5.99 -2.39 -8.93
N LEU A 249 6.78 -3.43 -8.66
CA LEU A 249 7.90 -3.37 -7.71
C LEU A 249 9.03 -2.45 -8.21
N ASP A 250 9.18 -2.33 -9.52
CA ASP A 250 10.27 -1.56 -10.15
C ASP A 250 9.79 -0.21 -10.70
N HIS A 251 8.48 0.07 -10.64
CA HIS A 251 7.93 1.30 -11.21
C HIS A 251 8.27 2.51 -10.32
N PRO A 252 8.91 3.57 -10.87
CA PRO A 252 9.40 4.68 -10.05
C PRO A 252 8.28 5.45 -9.33
N ASP A 253 7.10 5.53 -9.93
CA ASP A 253 5.97 6.29 -9.37
C ASP A 253 5.02 5.44 -8.52
N VAL A 254 5.37 4.17 -8.26
CA VAL A 254 4.60 3.30 -7.37
C VAL A 254 5.23 3.31 -6.00
N LEU A 255 4.39 3.51 -4.98
CA LEU A 255 4.81 3.31 -3.60
C LEU A 255 4.51 1.88 -3.16
N THR A 256 5.56 1.10 -2.93
CA THR A 256 5.44 -0.31 -2.52
C THR A 256 5.43 -0.46 -1.00
N THR A 257 4.55 -1.31 -0.48
CA THR A 257 4.55 -1.69 0.94
C THR A 257 4.08 -3.12 1.15
N SER A 258 4.62 -3.81 2.16
CA SER A 258 4.19 -5.16 2.52
C SER A 258 3.23 -5.17 3.71
N TYR A 259 2.47 -6.25 3.85
CA TYR A 259 1.66 -6.54 5.04
C TYR A 259 2.51 -6.58 6.30
N GLU A 260 3.65 -7.27 6.24
CA GLU A 260 4.65 -7.42 7.30
C GLU A 260 5.12 -6.05 7.82
N THR A 261 5.28 -5.09 6.92
CA THR A 261 5.66 -3.71 7.27
C THR A 261 4.49 -2.98 7.92
N LEU A 262 3.32 -2.95 7.28
CA LEU A 262 2.17 -2.16 7.76
C LEU A 262 1.57 -2.66 9.08
N VAL A 263 1.68 -3.95 9.38
CA VAL A 263 1.17 -4.52 10.63
C VAL A 263 2.08 -4.21 11.83
N GLY A 264 3.34 -3.84 11.59
CA GLY A 264 4.33 -3.53 12.63
C GLY A 264 4.67 -4.71 13.54
N ALA A 265 5.01 -4.42 14.80
CA ALA A 265 5.44 -5.42 15.79
C ALA A 265 4.47 -6.58 15.97
N ARG A 266 3.17 -6.34 15.82
CA ARG A 266 2.11 -7.33 16.03
C ARG A 266 2.11 -8.45 14.99
N GLY A 267 2.59 -8.18 13.78
CA GLY A 267 2.74 -9.21 12.76
C GLY A 267 4.13 -9.80 12.68
N GLY A 268 5.08 -9.35 13.50
CA GLY A 268 6.49 -9.74 13.45
C GLY A 268 7.39 -8.76 12.67
N GLY A 269 6.86 -7.61 12.24
CA GLY A 269 7.66 -6.47 11.79
C GLY A 269 8.15 -5.63 12.96
N GLY A 270 8.52 -4.37 12.72
CA GLY A 270 8.79 -3.39 13.77
C GLY A 270 7.89 -2.16 13.63
N ASP A 271 7.56 -1.55 14.75
CA ASP A 271 6.70 -0.35 14.75
C ASP A 271 7.41 0.83 14.10
N HIS A 272 8.73 0.93 14.21
CA HIS A 272 9.51 1.96 13.53
C HIS A 272 9.41 1.85 12.00
N GLU A 273 9.59 0.64 11.44
CA GLU A 273 9.46 0.42 10.00
C GLU A 273 8.03 0.68 9.50
N ARG A 274 7.02 0.32 10.31
CA ARG A 274 5.62 0.64 10.02
C ARG A 274 5.41 2.15 9.94
N ASP A 275 5.83 2.87 10.97
CA ASP A 275 5.59 4.31 11.09
C ASP A 275 6.34 5.05 9.97
N LEU A 276 7.53 4.58 9.58
CA LEU A 276 8.27 5.09 8.43
C LEU A 276 7.54 4.84 7.10
N ALA A 277 6.97 3.65 6.89
CA ALA A 277 6.18 3.35 5.70
C ALA A 277 4.89 4.19 5.62
N VAL A 278 4.23 4.41 6.76
CA VAL A 278 3.05 5.29 6.84
C VAL A 278 3.45 6.76 6.60
N ALA A 279 4.60 7.20 7.11
CA ALA A 279 5.12 8.54 6.83
C ALA A 279 5.37 8.74 5.32
N GLN A 280 5.95 7.75 4.64
CA GLN A 280 6.17 7.80 3.19
C GLN A 280 4.85 7.86 2.41
N LEU A 281 3.85 7.09 2.83
CA LEU A 281 2.49 7.19 2.29
C LEU A 281 1.92 8.60 2.47
N MET A 282 1.98 9.13 3.69
CA MET A 282 1.48 10.46 4.03
C MET A 282 2.15 11.55 3.20
N VAL A 283 3.48 11.52 3.05
CA VAL A 283 4.20 12.45 2.16
C VAL A 283 3.75 12.30 0.71
N THR A 284 3.67 11.07 0.20
CA THR A 284 3.29 10.80 -1.20
C THR A 284 1.88 11.29 -1.51
N LEU A 285 0.95 11.14 -0.55
CA LEU A 285 -0.46 11.50 -0.69
C LEU A 285 -0.77 12.92 -0.25
N GLY A 286 0.24 13.62 0.25
CA GLY A 286 0.07 14.98 0.69
C GLY A 286 -0.79 15.14 1.95
N ILE A 287 -0.64 14.23 2.91
CA ILE A 287 -1.42 14.19 4.16
C ILE A 287 -0.52 14.47 5.35
N SER A 288 -1.02 15.28 6.28
CA SER A 288 -0.37 15.61 7.55
C SER A 288 -0.89 14.74 8.69
N GLY A 289 -0.11 14.68 9.77
CA GLY A 289 -0.48 14.00 11.00
C GLY A 289 0.70 13.24 11.59
N ASP A 290 0.42 12.47 12.64
CA ASP A 290 1.36 11.52 13.22
C ASP A 290 1.21 10.15 12.51
N PRO A 291 2.27 9.65 11.83
CA PRO A 291 2.24 8.33 11.19
C PRO A 291 1.89 7.20 12.17
N ALA A 292 2.35 7.27 13.41
CA ALA A 292 2.11 6.23 14.41
C ALA A 292 0.62 6.16 14.77
N ASP A 293 -0.01 7.31 14.97
CA ASP A 293 -1.45 7.43 15.22
C ASP A 293 -2.27 6.93 14.01
N MET A 294 -1.92 7.33 12.78
CA MET A 294 -2.60 6.83 11.57
C MET A 294 -2.47 5.31 11.41
N ALA A 295 -1.29 4.76 11.67
CA ALA A 295 -1.05 3.32 11.65
C ALA A 295 -1.87 2.59 12.72
N GLN A 296 -1.99 3.16 13.93
CA GLN A 296 -2.76 2.59 15.02
C GLN A 296 -4.26 2.54 14.68
N ARG A 297 -4.81 3.58 14.06
CA ARG A 297 -6.22 3.63 13.62
C ARG A 297 -6.53 2.63 12.52
N ALA A 298 -5.56 2.30 11.67
CA ALA A 298 -5.71 1.31 10.60
C ALA A 298 -5.87 -0.12 11.13
N TYR A 299 -5.38 -0.39 12.35
CA TYR A 299 -5.37 -1.72 12.92
C TYR A 299 -6.59 -1.95 13.81
N ASP A 300 -7.52 -2.80 13.36
CA ASP A 300 -8.64 -3.27 14.16
C ASP A 300 -8.48 -4.77 14.50
N PRO A 301 -8.15 -5.14 15.76
CA PRO A 301 -8.05 -6.54 16.17
C PRO A 301 -9.40 -7.27 16.15
N LEU A 302 -10.52 -6.56 16.17
CA LEU A 302 -11.87 -7.13 16.16
C LEU A 302 -12.39 -7.36 14.74
N ALA A 303 -11.73 -6.79 13.72
CA ALA A 303 -12.14 -6.97 12.35
C ALA A 303 -12.05 -8.45 11.95
N ARG A 304 -13.18 -9.00 11.51
CA ARG A 304 -13.39 -10.43 11.16
C ARG A 304 -12.32 -11.02 10.24
N THR A 305 -11.70 -10.18 9.42
CA THR A 305 -10.70 -10.58 8.42
C THR A 305 -9.27 -10.66 8.99
N PHE A 306 -9.02 -10.11 10.19
CA PHE A 306 -7.80 -10.31 10.97
C PHE A 306 -7.85 -11.64 11.72
N SER A 307 -8.02 -12.75 11.00
CA SER A 307 -8.23 -14.06 11.62
C SER A 307 -7.10 -14.51 12.56
N GLN A 308 -5.89 -13.96 12.41
CA GLN A 308 -4.77 -14.15 13.33
C GLN A 308 -3.88 -12.92 13.50
N GLY A 309 -3.95 -11.90 12.63
CA GLY A 309 -3.10 -10.69 12.70
C GLY A 309 -1.58 -10.90 12.55
N ARG A 310 -1.12 -12.15 12.45
CA ARG A 310 0.30 -12.51 12.35
C ARG A 310 0.75 -12.50 10.90
N ALA A 311 1.87 -11.85 10.59
CA ALA A 311 2.43 -11.87 9.23
C ALA A 311 3.00 -13.26 8.91
N TYR A 312 3.73 -13.84 9.86
CA TYR A 312 4.42 -15.14 9.73
C TYR A 312 3.62 -16.36 10.20
N GLY A 313 2.29 -16.30 10.28
CA GLY A 313 1.46 -17.44 10.70
C GLY A 313 1.55 -18.68 9.81
N TRP A 314 2.30 -18.62 8.70
CA TRP A 314 2.60 -19.77 7.84
C TRP A 314 3.75 -20.63 8.38
N VAL A 315 4.65 -20.08 9.20
CA VAL A 315 5.82 -20.81 9.72
C VAL A 315 5.38 -22.03 10.53
N ASP A 316 4.30 -21.89 11.31
CA ASP A 316 3.76 -22.97 12.14
C ASP A 316 3.02 -24.06 11.34
N GLU A 317 2.68 -23.80 10.07
CA GLU A 317 1.79 -24.65 9.26
C GLU A 317 2.52 -25.29 8.08
N PHE A 318 3.65 -24.73 7.65
CA PHE A 318 4.48 -25.27 6.58
C PHE A 318 5.48 -26.27 7.15
N SER A 319 5.40 -27.53 6.72
CA SER A 319 6.47 -28.50 6.96
C SER A 319 7.67 -28.21 6.05
N GLU A 320 8.82 -28.81 6.35
CA GLU A 320 9.99 -28.75 5.47
C GLU A 320 9.68 -29.24 4.05
N GLU A 321 8.80 -30.25 3.91
CA GLU A 321 8.34 -30.71 2.60
C GLU A 321 7.54 -29.63 1.86
N HIS A 322 6.64 -28.91 2.55
CA HIS A 322 5.92 -27.79 1.94
C HIS A 322 6.88 -26.68 1.50
N LEU A 323 7.88 -26.34 2.31
CA LEU A 323 8.88 -25.32 1.95
C LEU A 323 9.70 -25.73 0.73
N LEU A 324 10.14 -26.98 0.67
CA LEU A 324 10.87 -27.51 -0.49
C LEU A 324 10.01 -27.49 -1.75
N ARG A 325 8.74 -27.93 -1.65
CA ARG A 325 7.78 -27.90 -2.77
C ARG A 325 7.52 -26.48 -3.25
N PHE A 326 7.28 -25.55 -2.33
CA PHE A 326 7.03 -24.16 -2.64
C PHE A 326 8.24 -23.54 -3.34
N ARG A 327 9.46 -23.73 -2.80
CA ARG A 327 10.69 -23.23 -3.41
C ARG A 327 10.88 -23.75 -4.81
N ARG A 328 10.70 -25.06 -5.04
CA ARG A 328 10.87 -25.67 -6.36
C ARG A 328 9.95 -25.05 -7.43
N ARG A 329 8.79 -24.54 -7.04
CA ARG A 329 7.77 -24.02 -7.97
C ARG A 329 7.73 -22.48 -8.06
N HIS A 330 8.12 -21.80 -6.98
CA HIS A 330 7.82 -20.38 -6.76
C HIS A 330 9.01 -19.62 -6.14
N SER A 331 10.25 -20.12 -6.28
CA SER A 331 11.44 -19.38 -5.84
C SER A 331 11.54 -18.01 -6.50
N ASP A 332 11.13 -17.91 -7.77
CA ASP A 332 11.06 -16.67 -8.53
C ASP A 332 10.23 -15.59 -7.82
N ILE A 333 9.07 -15.97 -7.26
CA ILE A 333 8.20 -15.06 -6.52
C ILE A 333 8.86 -14.65 -5.18
N LEU A 334 9.49 -15.59 -4.47
CA LEU A 334 10.14 -15.28 -3.20
C LEU A 334 11.29 -14.29 -3.39
N GLU A 335 12.17 -14.57 -4.35
CA GLU A 335 13.31 -13.71 -4.71
C GLU A 335 12.83 -12.33 -5.14
N ARG A 336 11.86 -12.27 -6.07
CA ARG A 336 11.36 -11.01 -6.62
C ARG A 336 10.76 -10.09 -5.57
N TYR A 337 10.09 -10.63 -4.56
CA TYR A 337 9.45 -9.85 -3.50
C TYR A 337 10.30 -9.71 -2.22
N GLY A 338 11.55 -10.18 -2.25
CA GLY A 338 12.49 -10.04 -1.14
C GLY A 338 12.19 -10.92 0.08
N TYR A 339 11.51 -12.05 -0.11
CA TYR A 339 11.23 -12.98 0.98
C TYR A 339 12.29 -14.08 1.06
N PRO A 340 12.87 -14.34 2.24
CA PRO A 340 13.87 -15.40 2.39
C PRO A 340 13.25 -16.77 2.18
N GLU A 341 14.07 -17.70 1.65
CA GLU A 341 13.64 -19.08 1.40
C GLU A 341 13.27 -19.86 2.66
N ARG A 342 13.84 -19.47 3.81
CA ARG A 342 13.49 -19.97 5.14
C ARG A 342 12.89 -18.80 5.95
N GLY A 343 11.95 -19.10 6.84
CA GLY A 343 11.44 -18.09 7.78
C GLY A 343 12.59 -17.46 8.58
N ARG A 344 12.39 -16.23 9.07
CA ARG A 344 13.37 -15.56 9.94
C ARG A 344 13.62 -16.36 11.22
#